data_AF-A0A160NYZ6-F1
#
_entry.id   AF-A0A160NYZ6-F1
#
_cell.length_a   1.000
_cell.length_b   1.000
_cell.length_c   1.000
_cell.angle_alpha   90.00
_cell.angle_beta   90.00
_cell.angle_gamma   90.00
#
_symmetry.space_group_name_H-M   'P 1'
#
loop_
_entity.id
_entity.type
_entity.pdbx_description
1 polymer ?
#
loop_
_entity_poly.entity_id
_entity_poly.type
_entity_poly.pdbx_seq_one_letter_code
_entity_poly.pdbx_strand_id
1 'polypeptide(L)' 'MIYEISADQAPPIGDVRELSAGDELHLYDGWKRRPDWIRYLAAAAHAMGRGCVIRQGADLG' A
#
# COMPACT_ATOMS: atom_id res chain seq x y z
N MET A 1 -10.85 -5.62 1.62
CA MET A 1 -10.25 -5.12 2.88
C MET A 1 -9.45 -3.86 2.58
N ILE A 2 -9.25 -2.96 3.56
CA ILE A 2 -8.51 -1.71 3.35
C ILE A 2 -7.22 -1.77 4.17
N TYR A 3 -6.10 -1.50 3.52
CA TYR A 3 -4.79 -1.35 4.16
C TYR A 3 -4.19 0.01 3.89
N GLU A 4 -3.32 0.43 4.78
CA GLU A 4 -2.82 1.80 4.85
C GLU A 4 -1.30 1.81 5.02
N ILE A 5 -0.61 2.62 4.21
CA ILE A 5 0.84 2.83 4.32
C ILE A 5 1.09 4.33 4.48
N SER A 6 1.68 4.70 5.62
CA SER A 6 2.17 6.05 5.93
C SER A 6 3.68 6.05 6.18
N ALA A 7 4.25 7.21 6.49
CA ALA A 7 5.68 7.32 6.82
C ALA A 7 6.07 6.46 8.04
N ASP A 8 5.16 6.28 8.99
CA ASP A 8 5.46 5.66 10.28
C ASP A 8 4.85 4.26 10.39
N GLN A 9 3.69 4.04 9.77
CA GLN A 9 2.93 2.80 9.87
C GLN A 9 2.79 2.12 8.51
N ALA A 10 2.91 0.79 8.50
CA ALA A 10 2.58 -0.05 7.36
C ALA A 10 2.21 -1.45 7.86
N PRO A 11 1.28 -2.16 7.19
CA PRO A 11 1.03 -3.57 7.44
C PRO A 11 2.25 -4.41 7.03
N PRO A 12 2.34 -5.67 7.49
CA PRO A 12 3.33 -6.61 6.99
C PRO A 12 3.34 -6.64 5.45
N ILE A 13 4.53 -6.59 4.85
CA ILE A 13 4.67 -6.58 3.39
C ILE A 13 4.09 -7.84 2.71
N GLY A 14 4.04 -8.96 3.43
CA GLY A 14 3.38 -10.19 2.99
C GLY A 14 1.89 -9.95 2.74
N ASP A 15 1.22 -9.29 3.68
CA ASP A 15 -0.21 -8.99 3.59
C ASP A 15 -0.50 -8.06 2.41
N VAL A 16 0.39 -7.09 2.15
CA VAL A 16 0.27 -6.22 0.97
C VAL A 16 0.32 -7.01 -0.34
N ARG A 17 1.14 -8.06 -0.41
CA ARG A 17 1.24 -8.91 -1.62
C ARG A 17 0.02 -9.81 -1.82
N GLU A 18 -0.68 -10.13 -0.74
CA GLU A 18 -1.87 -10.96 -0.80
C GLU A 18 -3.13 -10.22 -1.22
N LEU A 19 -3.08 -8.88 -1.29
CA LEU A 19 -4.19 -8.07 -1.77
C LEU A 19 -4.57 -8.39 -3.21
N SER A 20 -5.87 -8.34 -3.47
CA SER A 20 -6.46 -8.77 -4.72
C SER A 20 -7.68 -7.93 -5.09
N ALA A 21 -8.42 -8.36 -6.11
CA ALA A 21 -9.65 -7.71 -6.54
C ALA A 21 -10.65 -7.54 -5.38
N GLY A 22 -11.11 -6.31 -5.16
CA GLY A 22 -12.00 -5.95 -4.06
C GLY A 22 -11.28 -5.45 -2.80
N ASP A 23 -9.95 -5.50 -2.77
CA ASP A 23 -9.13 -4.88 -1.74
C ASP A 23 -8.63 -3.49 -2.17
N GLU A 24 -8.39 -2.64 -1.18
CA GLU A 24 -7.80 -1.31 -1.37
C GLU A 24 -6.51 -1.16 -0.56
N LEU A 25 -5.52 -0.51 -1.17
CA LEU A 25 -4.30 -0.06 -0.51
C LEU A 25 -4.17 1.46 -0.63
N HIS A 26 -4.16 2.14 0.51
CA HIS A 26 -4.07 3.59 0.59
C HIS A 26 -2.63 3.98 0.95
N LEU A 27 -1.98 4.71 0.04
CA LEU A 27 -0.64 5.25 0.21
C LEU A 27 -0.76 6.72 0.63
N TYR A 28 -0.61 6.95 1.93
CA TYR A 28 -0.72 8.26 2.56
C TYR A 28 0.55 9.10 2.38
N ASP A 29 0.42 10.40 2.62
CA ASP A 29 1.52 11.34 2.48
C ASP A 29 2.76 10.93 3.28
N GLY A 30 3.92 11.09 2.64
CA GLY A 30 5.19 10.72 3.25
C GLY A 30 5.49 9.22 3.29
N TRP A 31 4.65 8.33 2.73
CA TRP A 31 4.97 6.88 2.68
C TRP A 31 6.31 6.56 2.01
N LYS A 32 6.77 7.41 1.08
CA LYS A 32 8.10 7.32 0.44
C LYS A 32 9.26 7.69 1.36
N ARG A 33 9.00 8.28 2.53
CA ARG A 33 10.01 8.58 3.56
C ARG A 33 10.39 7.34 4.37
N ARG A 34 9.58 6.27 4.32
CA ARG A 34 9.92 4.98 4.93
C ARG A 34 11.25 4.46 4.37
N PRO A 35 12.16 3.91 5.17
CA PRO A 35 13.42 3.36 4.66
C PRO A 35 13.22 2.19 3.69
N ASP A 36 12.10 1.47 3.80
CA ASP A 36 11.74 0.31 3.00
C ASP A 36 10.66 0.60 1.94
N TRP A 37 10.39 1.88 1.65
CA TRP A 37 9.32 2.31 0.72
C TRP A 37 9.38 1.60 -0.63
N ILE A 38 10.58 1.36 -1.16
CA ILE A 38 10.75 0.73 -2.47
C ILE A 38 10.26 -0.73 -2.50
N ARG A 39 10.34 -1.42 -1.35
CA ARG A 39 9.82 -2.79 -1.21
C ARG A 39 8.29 -2.77 -1.18
N TYR A 40 7.71 -1.81 -0.47
CA TYR A 40 6.27 -1.59 -0.47
C TYR A 40 5.74 -1.17 -1.84
N LEU A 41 6.49 -0.36 -2.61
CA LEU A 41 6.13 -0.04 -3.98
C LEU A 41 6.06 -1.31 -4.85
N ALA A 42 7.05 -2.19 -4.74
CA ALA A 42 7.04 -3.46 -5.47
C ALA A 42 5.88 -4.37 -5.05
N ALA A 43 5.56 -4.43 -3.76
CA ALA A 43 4.40 -5.18 -3.26
C ALA A 43 3.07 -4.60 -3.75
N ALA A 44 2.91 -3.28 -3.72
CA ALA A 44 1.73 -2.59 -4.24
C ALA A 44 1.56 -2.81 -5.76
N ALA A 45 2.64 -2.78 -6.53
CA ALA A 45 2.61 -3.10 -7.95
C ALA A 45 2.17 -4.56 -8.22
N HIS A 46 2.61 -5.50 -7.38
CA HIS A 46 2.16 -6.88 -7.46
C HIS A 46 0.66 -7.03 -7.14
N ALA A 47 0.19 -6.42 -6.05
CA ALA A 47 -1.21 -6.37 -5.67
C ALA A 47 -2.10 -5.73 -6.75
N MET A 48 -1.64 -4.63 -7.35
CA MET A 48 -2.33 -3.98 -8.47
C MET A 48 -2.51 -4.94 -9.65
N GLY A 49 -1.49 -5.75 -9.97
CA GLY A 49 -1.58 -6.79 -10.98
C GLY A 49 -2.62 -7.88 -10.66
N ARG A 50 -2.96 -8.08 -9.38
CA ARG A 50 -4.03 -8.98 -8.90
C ARG A 50 -5.42 -8.32 -8.82
N GLY A 51 -5.54 -7.05 -9.24
CA GLY A 51 -6.79 -6.30 -9.23
C GLY A 51 -7.04 -5.48 -7.98
N CYS A 52 -6.07 -5.35 -7.06
CA CYS A 52 -6.18 -4.43 -5.93
C CYS A 52 -6.20 -2.97 -6.40
N VAL A 53 -7.03 -2.15 -5.77
CA VAL A 53 -7.10 -0.71 -6.04
C VAL A 53 -6.08 0.03 -5.18
N ILE A 54 -5.14 0.73 -5.81
CA ILE A 54 -4.14 1.54 -5.12
C ILE A 54 -4.55 3.00 -5.19
N ARG A 55 -4.67 3.66 -4.03
CA ARG A 55 -4.94 5.10 -3.92
C ARG A 55 -3.72 5.81 -3.37
N GLN A 56 -3.10 6.68 -4.17
CA GLN A 56 -1.96 7.48 -3.76
C GLN A 56 -2.40 8.90 -3.40
N GLY A 57 -1.89 9.44 -2.30
CA GLY A 57 -2.34 10.73 -1.79
C GLY A 57 -3.75 10.62 -1.18
N ALA A 58 -4.07 9.45 -0.62
CA ALA A 58 -5.26 9.33 0.22
C ALA A 58 -5.11 10.36 1.35
N ASP A 59 -6.10 11.22 1.51
CA ASP A 59 -6.16 12.17 2.62
C ASP A 59 -6.79 11.46 3.80
N LEU A 60 -6.23 11.62 5.01
CA LEU A 60 -6.86 11.15 6.24
C LEU A 60 -8.01 12.12 6.50
N GLY A 61 -9.15 11.87 5.86
CA GLY A 61 -10.39 12.63 6.08
C GLY A 61 -10.76 12.71 7.56
#